data_AF-V5FQY7-F1
#
_entry.id   AF-V5FQY7-F1
#
_cell.length_a   1.000
_cell.length_b   1.000
_cell.length_c   1.000
_cell.angle_alpha   90.00
_cell.angle_beta   90.00
_cell.angle_gamma   90.00
#
_symmetry.space_group_name_H-M   'P 1'
#
loop_
_entity.id
_entity.type
_entity.pdbx_description
1 polymer ?
#
loop_
_entity_poly.entity_id
_entity_poly.type
_entity_poly.pdbx_seq_one_letter_code
_entity_poly.pdbx_strand_id
1 'polypeptide(L)'
;GSPEPLSFVVLMPDYREPTPSALERLESSQFKRKQVTIPAFEHEFRHGFQHVLNKSELNVRSVHGTVIVWLQNSAGHQRWEPSEDRVQALLEAFRPGRERERDRQELLSPTRQGSTSDSKDVLVH
;
A
#
# COMPACT_ATOMS: atom_id res chain seq x y z
N GLY A 1 -16.71 23.25 13.85
CA GLY A 1 -16.02 21.95 14.00
C GLY A 1 -15.30 21.93 15.35
N SER A 2 -14.98 20.75 15.89
CA SER A 2 -14.17 20.66 17.12
C SER A 2 -12.83 21.40 16.94
N PRO A 3 -12.38 22.19 17.93
CA PRO A 3 -11.09 22.87 17.88
C PRO A 3 -9.91 21.90 18.09
N GLU A 4 -10.17 20.73 18.68
CA GLU A 4 -9.14 19.72 18.90
C GLU A 4 -8.77 18.98 17.60
N PRO A 5 -7.53 18.51 17.45
CA PRO A 5 -7.11 17.74 16.28
C PRO A 5 -7.98 16.49 16.07
N LEU A 6 -8.61 16.37 14.90
CA LEU A 6 -9.46 15.24 14.54
C LEU A 6 -9.14 14.74 13.13
N SER A 7 -8.97 13.42 13.01
CA SER A 7 -8.62 12.75 11.76
C SER A 7 -9.34 11.41 11.65
N PHE A 8 -9.93 11.16 10.49
CA PHE A 8 -10.42 9.85 10.09
C PHE A 8 -9.67 9.42 8.83
N VAL A 9 -9.10 8.21 8.84
CA VAL A 9 -8.57 7.55 7.65
C VAL A 9 -9.54 6.44 7.30
N VAL A 10 -10.31 6.63 6.24
CA VAL A 10 -11.38 5.72 5.84
C VAL A 10 -10.90 4.87 4.68
N LEU A 11 -11.03 3.55 4.82
CA LEU A 11 -10.75 2.58 3.77
C LEU A 11 -12.07 2.01 3.28
N MET A 12 -12.28 2.04 1.98
CA MET A 12 -13.51 1.53 1.36
C MET A 12 -13.15 0.79 0.07
N PRO A 13 -13.82 -0.33 -0.26
CA PRO A 13 -13.69 -0.93 -1.59
C PRO A 13 -14.01 0.10 -2.68
N ASP A 14 -13.21 0.12 -3.74
CA ASP A 14 -13.37 1.01 -4.90
C ASP A 14 -14.47 0.49 -5.84
N TYR A 15 -15.68 0.33 -5.31
CA TYR A 15 -16.83 -0.08 -6.11
C TYR A 15 -17.26 1.08 -7.00
N ARG A 16 -17.11 0.87 -8.30
CA ARG A 16 -17.67 1.73 -9.35
C ARG A 16 -18.75 0.93 -10.05
N GLU A 17 -19.89 1.57 -10.30
CA GLU A 17 -21.04 1.02 -11.03
C GLU A 17 -21.94 0.04 -10.24
N PRO A 18 -22.90 0.57 -9.45
CA PRO A 18 -23.04 1.98 -9.07
C PRO A 18 -22.03 2.33 -7.98
N THR A 19 -21.51 3.55 -8.03
CA THR A 19 -20.69 4.08 -6.94
C THR A 19 -21.54 4.19 -5.68
N PRO A 20 -21.12 3.63 -4.53
CA PRO A 20 -21.86 3.78 -3.29
C PRO A 20 -21.95 5.27 -2.89
N SER A 21 -23.12 5.73 -2.47
CA SER A 21 -23.32 7.12 -2.02
C SER A 21 -22.38 7.51 -0.87
N ALA A 22 -21.95 6.54 -0.06
CA ALA A 22 -20.94 6.75 0.97
C ALA A 22 -19.58 7.14 0.36
N LEU A 23 -19.15 6.48 -0.73
CA LEU A 23 -17.90 6.80 -1.41
C LEU A 23 -17.98 8.19 -2.04
N GLU A 24 -19.07 8.52 -2.73
CA GLU A 24 -19.28 9.86 -3.30
C GLU A 24 -19.21 10.97 -2.24
N ARG A 25 -19.78 10.73 -1.06
CA ARG A 25 -19.74 11.68 0.07
C ARG A 25 -18.35 11.82 0.68
N LEU A 26 -17.56 10.76 0.72
CA LEU A 26 -16.15 10.83 1.16
C LEU A 26 -15.32 11.64 0.16
N GLU A 27 -15.50 11.39 -1.13
CA GLU A 27 -14.75 12.05 -2.21
C GLU A 27 -15.10 13.53 -2.35
N SER A 28 -16.34 13.93 -2.03
CA SER A 28 -16.80 15.33 -2.07
C SER A 28 -16.70 16.07 -0.73
N SER A 29 -16.25 15.41 0.33
CA SER A 29 -16.19 16.02 1.67
C SER A 29 -15.24 17.22 1.71
N GLN A 30 -15.71 18.34 2.28
CA GLN A 30 -14.88 19.52 2.55
C GLN A 30 -13.70 19.24 3.50
N PHE A 31 -13.76 18.14 4.26
CA PHE A 31 -12.69 17.73 5.17
C PHE A 31 -11.66 16.82 4.49
N LYS A 32 -11.87 16.44 3.22
CA LYS A 32 -10.93 15.61 2.47
C LYS A 32 -9.61 16.35 2.28
N ARG A 33 -8.52 15.74 2.73
CA ARG A 33 -7.14 16.25 2.58
C ARG A 33 -6.33 15.49 1.55
N LYS A 34 -6.56 14.18 1.43
CA LYS A 34 -5.90 13.31 0.46
C LYS A 34 -6.80 12.12 0.15
N GLN A 35 -6.63 11.57 -1.03
CA GLN A 35 -7.22 10.32 -1.48
C GLN A 35 -6.17 9.56 -2.29
N VAL A 36 -6.09 8.26 -2.08
CA VAL A 36 -5.32 7.33 -2.93
C VAL A 36 -6.14 6.07 -3.16
N THR A 37 -5.80 5.34 -4.21
CA THR A 37 -6.37 4.02 -4.49
C THR A 37 -5.24 3.01 -4.54
N ILE A 38 -5.41 1.90 -3.83
CA ILE A 38 -4.57 0.72 -4.01
C ILE A 38 -5.26 -0.18 -5.04
N PRO A 39 -4.61 -0.55 -6.14
CA PRO A 39 -5.22 -1.37 -7.16
C PRO A 39 -5.70 -2.73 -6.64
N ALA A 40 -6.69 -3.30 -7.34
CA ALA A 40 -7.11 -4.67 -7.13
C ALA A 40 -5.92 -5.63 -7.29
N PHE A 41 -5.92 -6.71 -6.50
CA PHE A 41 -4.89 -7.75 -6.50
C PHE A 41 -3.48 -7.33 -6.01
N GLU A 42 -3.25 -6.05 -5.71
CA GLU A 42 -1.98 -5.52 -5.22
C GLU A 42 -1.92 -5.36 -3.69
N HIS A 43 -2.93 -5.85 -2.97
CA HIS A 43 -2.97 -5.80 -1.51
C HIS A 43 -3.78 -6.97 -0.93
N GLU A 44 -3.63 -7.16 0.38
CA GLU A 44 -4.28 -8.23 1.15
C GLU A 44 -5.04 -7.65 2.35
N PHE A 45 -6.14 -8.30 2.71
CA PHE A 45 -6.84 -8.10 3.97
C PHE A 45 -6.78 -9.37 4.81
N ARG A 46 -7.11 -9.23 6.10
CA ARG A 46 -7.36 -10.40 6.94
C ARG A 46 -8.75 -10.97 6.70
N HIS A 47 -8.84 -12.29 6.68
CA HIS A 47 -10.10 -13.01 6.53
C HIS A 47 -11.04 -12.71 7.72
N GLY A 48 -12.34 -12.53 7.48
CA GLY A 48 -13.32 -12.24 8.55
C GLY A 48 -13.42 -13.36 9.59
N PHE A 49 -13.27 -14.61 9.17
CA PHE A 49 -13.21 -15.80 10.04
C PHE A 49 -11.82 -16.06 10.66
N GLN A 50 -10.96 -15.03 10.77
CA GLN A 50 -9.60 -15.14 11.32
C GLN A 50 -9.48 -15.78 12.72
N HIS A 51 -10.58 -15.87 13.47
CA HIS A 51 -10.61 -16.43 14.82
C HIS A 51 -10.65 -17.98 14.83
N VAL A 52 -10.98 -18.61 13.70
CA VAL A 52 -11.06 -20.08 13.56
C VAL A 52 -10.13 -20.63 12.47
N LEU A 53 -9.60 -19.77 11.60
CA LEU A 53 -8.76 -20.17 10.48
C LEU A 53 -7.29 -20.36 10.85
N ASN A 54 -6.60 -21.20 10.08
CA ASN A 54 -5.17 -21.41 10.22
C ASN A 54 -4.38 -20.21 9.68
N LYS A 55 -3.14 -20.04 10.15
CA LYS A 55 -2.26 -18.92 9.76
C LYS A 55 -2.11 -18.78 8.24
N SER A 56 -2.07 -19.89 7.50
CA SER A 56 -1.94 -19.91 6.05
C SER A 56 -3.14 -19.34 5.28
N GLU A 57 -4.30 -19.22 5.94
CA GLU A 57 -5.58 -18.78 5.36
C GLU A 57 -5.96 -17.36 5.83
N LEU A 58 -5.15 -16.75 6.69
CA LEU A 58 -5.48 -15.48 7.31
C LEU A 58 -5.45 -14.31 6.34
N ASN A 59 -4.52 -14.30 5.39
CA ASN A 59 -4.37 -13.21 4.43
C ASN A 59 -5.06 -13.58 3.12
N VAL A 60 -5.93 -12.70 2.66
CA VAL A 60 -6.69 -12.86 1.42
C VAL A 60 -6.38 -11.68 0.52
N ARG A 61 -5.99 -11.98 -0.71
CA ARG A 61 -5.79 -10.97 -1.74
C ARG A 61 -7.11 -10.28 -2.06
N SER A 62 -7.11 -8.95 -2.03
CA SER A 62 -8.30 -8.18 -2.39
C SER A 62 -8.53 -8.25 -3.89
N VAL A 63 -9.75 -8.62 -4.30
CA VAL A 63 -10.15 -8.66 -5.72
C VAL A 63 -10.63 -7.31 -6.23
N HIS A 64 -10.84 -6.36 -5.32
CA HIS A 64 -11.24 -4.98 -5.63
C HIS A 64 -10.14 -4.02 -5.22
N GLY A 65 -10.08 -2.87 -5.88
CA GLY A 65 -9.28 -1.75 -5.39
C GLY A 65 -9.78 -1.30 -4.02
N THR A 66 -8.91 -0.63 -3.26
CA THR A 66 -9.29 0.02 -2.00
C THR A 66 -8.98 1.50 -2.09
N VAL A 67 -10.00 2.34 -1.93
CA VAL A 67 -9.84 3.79 -1.78
C VAL A 67 -9.53 4.10 -0.32
N ILE A 68 -8.51 4.92 -0.09
CA ILE A 68 -8.15 5.45 1.22
C ILE A 68 -8.34 6.96 1.20
N VAL A 69 -9.17 7.48 2.11
CA VAL A 69 -9.50 8.90 2.20
C VAL A 69 -9.14 9.44 3.58
N TRP A 70 -8.34 10.51 3.62
CA TRP A 70 -8.03 11.25 4.85
C TRP A 70 -9.00 12.42 5.00
N LEU A 71 -9.84 12.36 6.05
CA LEU A 71 -10.76 13.41 6.43
C LEU A 71 -10.28 14.09 7.72
N GLN A 72 -9.91 15.37 7.66
CA GLN A 72 -9.30 16.07 8.78
C GLN A 72 -9.82 17.51 8.89
N ASN A 73 -10.11 17.93 10.13
CA ASN A 73 -10.22 19.37 10.43
C ASN A 73 -8.82 20.02 10.33
N SER A 74 -8.77 21.35 10.40
CA SER A 74 -7.51 22.09 10.22
C SER A 74 -6.44 21.69 11.23
N ALA A 75 -6.81 21.54 12.52
CA ALA A 75 -5.88 21.12 13.57
C ALA A 75 -5.38 19.66 13.37
N GLY A 76 -6.26 18.76 12.94
CA GLY A 76 -5.91 17.38 12.60
C GLY A 76 -4.96 17.30 11.41
N HIS A 77 -5.20 18.12 10.39
CA HIS A 77 -4.32 18.21 9.23
C HIS A 77 -2.94 18.76 9.61
N GLN A 78 -2.86 19.82 10.40
CA GLN A 78 -1.58 20.36 10.87
C GLN A 78 -0.76 19.32 11.66
N ARG A 79 -1.42 18.44 12.42
CA ARG A 79 -0.75 17.43 13.24
C ARG A 79 -0.40 16.13 12.49
N TRP A 80 -1.32 15.66 11.65
CA TRP A 80 -1.25 14.35 10.97
C TRP A 80 -1.44 14.49 9.48
N GLU A 81 -0.82 15.51 8.88
CA GLU A 81 -0.84 15.71 7.45
C GLU A 81 -0.46 14.41 6.71
N PRO A 82 -1.25 13.99 5.71
CA PRO A 82 -0.90 12.90 4.82
C PRO A 82 0.13 13.38 3.78
N SER A 83 1.34 13.70 4.27
CA SER A 83 2.48 14.06 3.42
C SER A 83 2.84 12.91 2.47
N GLU A 84 3.51 13.23 1.36
CA GLU A 84 3.86 12.23 0.33
C GLU A 84 4.63 11.05 0.93
N ASP A 85 5.65 11.29 1.76
CA ASP A 85 6.42 10.23 2.42
C ASP A 85 5.56 9.32 3.31
N ARG A 86 4.61 9.88 4.05
CA ARG A 86 3.72 9.10 4.92
C ARG A 86 2.73 8.27 4.11
N VAL A 87 2.22 8.84 3.02
CA VAL A 87 1.33 8.13 2.08
C VAL A 87 2.09 7.00 1.40
N GLN A 88 3.32 7.26 0.95
CA GLN A 88 4.16 6.26 0.31
C GLN A 88 4.50 5.11 1.26
N ALA A 89 4.90 5.41 2.50
CA ALA A 89 5.15 4.39 3.53
C ALA A 89 3.89 3.54 3.81
N LEU A 90 2.69 4.15 3.78
CA LEU A 90 1.44 3.41 3.91
C LEU A 90 1.20 2.48 2.71
N LEU A 91 1.38 2.96 1.48
CA LEU A 91 1.21 2.15 0.26
C LEU A 91 2.18 0.98 0.22
N GLU A 92 3.44 1.19 0.60
CA GLU A 92 4.42 0.12 0.77
C GLU A 92 3.96 -0.88 1.84
N ALA A 93 3.39 -0.38 2.94
CA ALA A 93 2.77 -1.18 3.98
C ALA A 93 1.48 -1.91 3.58
N PHE A 94 1.01 -1.78 2.34
CA PHE A 94 -0.04 -2.63 1.75
C PHE A 94 0.47 -3.71 0.78
N ARG A 95 1.71 -3.62 0.28
CA ARG A 95 2.27 -4.65 -0.63
C ARG A 95 2.22 -6.06 0.00
N PRO A 96 1.79 -7.12 -0.71
CA PRO A 96 1.64 -8.46 -0.13
C PRO A 96 2.90 -8.97 0.57
N GLY A 97 2.75 -9.73 1.65
CA GLY A 97 3.89 -10.15 2.49
C GLY A 97 4.98 -10.91 1.73
N ARG A 98 4.59 -11.78 0.79
CA ARG A 98 5.55 -12.52 -0.06
C ARG A 98 6.39 -11.61 -0.96
N GLU A 99 5.83 -10.50 -1.41
CA GLU A 99 6.56 -9.53 -2.23
C GLU A 99 7.55 -8.74 -1.38
N ARG A 100 7.13 -8.29 -0.18
CA ARG A 100 8.05 -7.65 0.76
C ARG A 100 9.21 -8.56 1.19
N GLU A 101 8.92 -9.83 1.44
CA GLU A 101 9.95 -10.81 1.82
C GLU A 101 10.91 -11.10 0.66
N ARG A 102 10.43 -11.18 -0.59
CA ARG A 102 11.28 -11.29 -1.78
C ARG A 102 12.18 -10.07 -1.95
N ASP A 103 11.61 -8.86 -1.95
CA ASP A 103 12.38 -7.61 -2.10
C ASP A 103 13.46 -7.51 -1.00
N ARG A 104 13.13 -7.91 0.23
CA ARG A 104 14.08 -7.98 1.35
C ARG A 104 15.19 -9.01 1.12
N GLN A 105 14.87 -10.19 0.59
CA GLN A 105 15.88 -11.21 0.27
C GLN A 105 16.79 -10.79 -0.88
N GLU A 106 16.26 -10.13 -1.91
CA GLU A 106 17.04 -9.62 -3.04
C GLU A 106 18.02 -8.52 -2.59
N LEU A 107 17.60 -7.60 -1.72
CA LEU A 107 18.50 -6.60 -1.13
C LEU A 107 19.63 -7.21 -0.28
N LEU A 108 19.38 -8.37 0.33
CA LEU A 108 20.35 -9.10 1.15
C LEU A 108 21.20 -10.09 0.33
N SER A 109 20.90 -10.25 -0.96
CA SER A 109 21.62 -11.17 -1.84
C SER A 109 22.96 -10.54 -2.24
N PRO A 110 24.10 -11.23 -2.09
CA PRO A 110 25.37 -10.71 -2.58
C PRO A 110 25.30 -10.49 -4.09
N THR A 111 25.55 -9.26 -4.54
CA THR A 111 25.60 -8.93 -5.95
C THR A 111 26.69 -9.76 -6.57
N ARG A 112 26.34 -10.68 -7.48
CA ARG A 112 27.31 -11.51 -8.21
C ARG A 112 28.13 -10.56 -9.08
N GLN A 113 29.29 -10.11 -8.58
CA GLN A 113 30.28 -9.40 -9.40
C GLN A 113 30.61 -10.34 -10.55
N GLY A 114 30.19 -9.97 -11.76
CA GLY A 114 30.45 -10.74 -12.96
C GLY A 114 31.96 -10.84 -13.15
N SER A 115 32.50 -12.05 -13.02
CA SER A 115 33.81 -12.39 -13.55
C SER A 115 33.70 -12.41 -15.07
N THR A 116 33.92 -11.26 -15.72
CA THR A 116 34.28 -11.23 -17.13
C THR A 116 35.67 -11.84 -17.23
N SER A 117 35.75 -13.15 -17.47
CA SER A 117 36.99 -13.79 -17.87
C SER A 117 37.29 -13.35 -19.29
N ASP A 118 38.02 -12.25 -19.40
CA ASP A 118 38.65 -11.78 -20.63
C ASP A 118 39.72 -12.82 -20.99
N SER A 119 39.37 -13.76 -21.88
CA SER A 119 40.35 -14.64 -22.51
C SER A 119 40.83 -13.94 -23.79
N LYS A 120 41.82 -13.09 -23.62
CA LYS A 120 42.76 -12.74 -24.69
C LYS A 120 44.07 -13.46 -24.44
N ASP A 121 44.74 -13.75 -25.55
CA ASP A 121 46.09 -14.30 -25.75
C ASP A 121 46.20 -15.84 -25.85
N VAL A 122 46.92 -16.45 -26.80
CA VAL A 122 47.80 -15.99 -27.90
C VAL A 122 48.05 -17.16 -28.88
N LEU A 123 48.00 -16.82 -30.19
CA LEU A 123 48.78 -17.26 -31.38
C LEU A 123 49.59 -18.59 -31.47
N VAL A 124 49.67 -19.07 -32.74
CA VAL A 124 50.66 -19.98 -33.41
C VAL A 124 50.44 -21.49 -33.16
N HIS A 125 50.22 -22.37 -34.15
CA HIS A 125 50.92 -22.53 -35.43
C HIS A 125 50.02 -23.04 -36.56
#